data_AF-A0A139KXN3-F1
#
_entry.id   AF-A0A139KXN3-F1
#
_cell.length_a   1.000
_cell.length_b   1.000
_cell.length_c   1.000
_cell.angle_alpha   90.00
_cell.angle_beta   90.00
_cell.angle_gamma   90.00
#
_symmetry.space_group_name_H-M   'P 1'
#
loop_
_entity.id
_entity.type
_entity.pdbx_description
1 polymer ?
#
loop_
_entity_poly.entity_id
_entity_poly.type
_entity_poly.pdbx_seq_one_letter_code
_entity_poly.pdbx_strand_id
1 'polypeptide(L)'
;MDLCMGSKADQPINRRLMMFVPFYVQDFFNTARIVDNEGQARPLVSSEEKIVVTGLTDADHRSGGITPMQSALLLFVLVAAATIYGIRRGKTLWGLDLILFFCAGIAGCILAFLALFSQHPAVSPNYLLFVFHPLHLFCLPWMINKVRKRQKSWYMRTNCAVLTLFILLWAIIPQRIDLAVLPLALCLLVRSASNLILTLKKR
;
A
#
# COMPACT_ATOMS: atom_id res chain seq x y z
N MET A 1 -3.79 -0.33 -8.82
CA MET A 1 -2.43 -0.92 -9.01
C MET A 1 -1.44 -0.19 -8.10
N ASP A 2 -1.89 0.20 -6.90
CA ASP A 2 -1.31 1.38 -6.26
C ASP A 2 -0.17 0.99 -5.30
N LEU A 3 -0.19 -0.27 -4.85
CA LEU A 3 0.86 -0.89 -4.03
C LEU A 3 2.26 -0.79 -4.66
N CYS A 4 2.32 -0.84 -6.00
CA CYS A 4 3.56 -0.86 -6.76
C CYS A 4 4.11 0.54 -7.06
N MET A 5 3.29 1.60 -6.92
CA MET A 5 3.74 2.96 -7.17
C MET A 5 4.52 3.48 -5.96
N GLY A 6 5.63 4.18 -6.23
CA GLY A 6 6.47 4.83 -5.24
C GLY A 6 6.16 6.33 -5.15
N SER A 7 6.77 6.99 -4.18
CA SER A 7 6.56 8.43 -3.88
C SER A 7 6.78 9.39 -5.06
N LYS A 8 7.63 9.03 -6.04
CA LYS A 8 7.81 9.87 -7.24
C LYS A 8 6.55 9.96 -8.10
N ALA A 9 5.68 8.96 -8.07
CA ALA A 9 4.40 8.99 -8.77
C ALA A 9 3.45 10.04 -8.18
N ASP A 10 3.60 10.36 -6.89
CA ASP A 10 2.73 11.30 -6.17
C ASP A 10 3.18 12.77 -6.29
N GLN A 11 4.26 13.03 -7.04
CA GLN A 11 4.75 14.38 -7.23
C GLN A 11 3.80 15.20 -8.11
N PRO A 12 3.50 16.45 -7.73
CA PRO A 12 2.66 17.30 -8.57
C PRO A 12 3.35 17.58 -9.91
N ILE A 13 2.60 17.41 -11.00
CA ILE A 13 3.07 17.71 -12.35
C ILE A 13 2.73 19.16 -12.72
N ASN A 14 3.56 19.78 -13.56
CA ASN A 14 3.30 21.14 -14.04
C ASN A 14 2.29 21.14 -15.20
N ARG A 15 1.76 22.33 -15.57
CA ARG A 15 0.79 22.47 -16.67
C ARG A 15 1.28 21.87 -17.99
N ARG A 16 2.58 21.97 -18.29
CA ARG A 16 3.16 21.40 -19.52
C ARG A 16 3.12 19.88 -19.52
N LEU A 17 3.41 19.25 -18.39
CA LEU A 17 3.33 17.80 -18.23
C LEU A 17 1.87 17.32 -18.22
N MET A 18 0.94 18.10 -17.65
CA MET A 18 -0.49 17.81 -17.71
C MET A 18 -0.99 17.74 -19.16
N MET A 19 -0.44 18.58 -20.06
CA MET A 19 -0.78 18.55 -21.49
C MET A 19 -0.37 17.24 -22.21
N PHE A 20 0.32 16.31 -21.55
CA PHE A 20 0.49 14.96 -22.08
C PHE A 20 -0.83 14.17 -22.12
N VAL A 21 -1.76 14.46 -21.20
CA VAL A 21 -3.05 13.76 -21.13
C VAL A 21 -4.07 14.50 -21.99
N PRO A 22 -4.65 13.86 -23.03
CA PRO A 22 -5.54 14.53 -23.98
C PRO A 22 -6.73 15.26 -23.35
N PHE A 23 -7.31 14.68 -22.30
CA PHE A 23 -8.45 15.28 -21.60
C PHE A 23 -8.10 16.60 -20.89
N TYR A 24 -6.90 16.70 -20.31
CA TYR A 24 -6.43 17.95 -19.72
C TYR A 24 -6.15 19.00 -20.80
N VAL A 25 -5.59 18.59 -21.95
CA VAL A 25 -5.38 19.50 -23.09
C VAL A 25 -6.71 20.08 -23.57
N GLN A 26 -7.71 19.22 -23.78
CA GLN A 26 -9.05 19.64 -24.20
C GLN A 26 -9.65 20.66 -23.22
N ASP A 27 -9.59 20.40 -21.91
CA ASP A 27 -10.08 21.31 -20.88
C ASP A 27 -9.33 22.66 -20.87
N PHE A 28 -8.01 22.62 -21.02
CA PHE A 28 -7.20 23.84 -21.14
C PHE A 28 -7.53 24.65 -22.40
N PHE A 29 -7.79 24.01 -23.53
CA PHE A 29 -8.19 24.69 -24.78
C PHE A 29 -9.57 25.34 -24.64
N ASN A 30 -10.52 24.64 -24.02
CA ASN A 30 -11.87 25.16 -23.76
C ASN A 30 -11.86 26.42 -22.86
N THR A 31 -10.91 26.50 -21.93
CA THR A 31 -10.79 27.65 -21.01
C THR A 31 -9.90 28.77 -21.57
N ALA A 32 -9.08 28.49 -22.58
CA ALA A 32 -8.12 29.44 -23.14
C ALA A 32 -8.82 30.63 -23.84
N ARG A 33 -8.21 31.82 -23.70
CA ARG A 33 -8.70 33.06 -24.34
C ARG A 33 -7.58 33.72 -25.15
N ILE A 34 -7.94 34.24 -26.30
CA ILE A 34 -7.10 35.08 -27.17
C ILE A 34 -7.35 36.53 -26.76
N VAL A 35 -6.27 37.26 -26.45
CA VAL A 35 -6.31 38.71 -26.16
C VAL A 35 -5.79 39.44 -27.38
N ASP A 36 -6.59 40.34 -27.94
CA ASP A 36 -6.19 41.18 -29.07
C ASP A 36 -5.28 42.33 -28.61
N ASN A 37 -4.65 43.02 -29.56
CA ASN A 37 -3.81 44.22 -29.29
C ASN A 37 -4.59 45.34 -28.60
N GLU A 38 -5.92 45.35 -28.75
CA GLU A 38 -6.86 46.29 -28.12
C GLU A 38 -7.35 45.81 -26.74
N GLY A 39 -6.85 44.67 -26.24
CA GLY A 39 -7.18 44.11 -24.92
C GLY A 39 -8.50 43.34 -24.85
N GLN A 40 -9.22 43.18 -25.96
CA GLN A 40 -10.44 42.38 -26.03
C GLN A 40 -10.13 40.89 -25.95
N ALA A 41 -10.79 40.17 -25.04
CA ALA A 41 -10.58 38.74 -24.83
C ALA A 41 -11.71 37.92 -25.46
N ARG A 42 -11.37 37.02 -26.38
CA ARG A 42 -12.32 36.05 -26.98
C ARG A 42 -11.89 34.60 -26.68
N PRO A 43 -12.82 33.64 -26.56
CA PRO A 43 -12.47 32.25 -26.33
C PRO A 43 -11.66 31.67 -27.50
N LEU A 44 -10.74 30.75 -27.21
CA LEU A 44 -9.98 30.03 -28.23
C LEU A 44 -10.84 29.01 -28.98
N VAL A 45 -11.76 28.36 -28.27
CA VAL A 45 -12.69 27.36 -28.82
C VAL A 45 -14.07 27.99 -28.96
N SER A 46 -14.63 27.98 -30.18
CA SER A 46 -15.96 28.51 -30.46
C SER A 46 -17.08 27.52 -30.19
N SER A 47 -16.83 26.22 -30.42
CA SER A 47 -17.80 25.14 -30.23
C SER A 47 -17.08 23.81 -30.02
N GLU A 48 -17.61 22.99 -29.12
CA GLU A 48 -17.15 21.62 -28.87
C GLU A 48 -18.28 20.63 -29.21
N GLU A 49 -17.98 19.60 -29.98
CA GLU A 49 -18.92 18.51 -30.28
C GLU A 49 -18.30 17.17 -29.87
N LYS A 50 -18.99 16.43 -28.99
CA LYS A 50 -18.58 15.09 -28.57
C LYS A 50 -19.27 14.05 -29.43
N ILE A 51 -18.53 13.48 -30.38
CA ILE A 51 -19.04 12.49 -31.34
C ILE A 51 -19.34 11.14 -30.67
N VAL A 52 -18.61 10.81 -29.61
CA VAL A 52 -18.82 9.58 -28.82
C VAL A 52 -18.77 9.93 -27.33
N VAL A 53 -19.88 9.69 -26.62
CA VAL A 53 -19.92 9.80 -25.16
C VAL A 53 -19.45 8.46 -24.58
N THR A 54 -18.13 8.28 -24.49
CA THR A 54 -17.54 7.16 -23.73
C THR A 54 -17.42 7.54 -22.26
N GLY A 55 -18.54 7.54 -21.57
CA GLY A 55 -18.58 7.65 -20.11
C GLY A 55 -19.05 6.33 -19.54
N LEU A 56 -18.19 5.66 -18.78
CA LEU A 56 -18.65 4.64 -17.84
C LEU A 56 -19.63 5.35 -16.89
N THR A 57 -20.89 4.93 -16.87
CA THR A 57 -21.85 5.41 -15.88
C THR A 57 -21.44 4.98 -14.47
N ASP A 58 -21.94 5.64 -13.42
CA ASP A 58 -21.70 5.20 -12.03
C ASP A 58 -22.14 3.74 -11.81
N ALA A 59 -23.05 3.23 -12.65
CA ALA A 59 -23.46 1.84 -12.70
C ALA A 59 -22.35 0.89 -13.19
N ASP A 60 -21.48 1.35 -14.09
CA ASP A 60 -20.36 0.57 -14.65
C ASP A 60 -19.18 0.44 -13.67
N HIS A 61 -19.09 1.34 -12.68
CA HIS A 61 -18.08 1.30 -11.61
C HIS A 61 -18.46 0.42 -10.42
N ARG A 62 -19.68 -0.15 -10.41
CA ARG A 62 -20.05 -1.15 -9.40
C ARG A 62 -19.34 -2.47 -9.70
N SER A 63 -18.09 -2.58 -9.24
CA SER A 63 -17.48 -3.90 -9.10
C SER A 63 -18.33 -4.69 -8.10
N GLY A 64 -19.10 -5.66 -8.60
CA GLY A 64 -19.97 -6.52 -7.77
C GLY A 64 -19.20 -7.48 -6.84
N GLY A 65 -17.92 -7.20 -6.58
CA GLY A 65 -17.01 -8.04 -5.82
C GLY A 65 -16.53 -7.39 -4.52
N ILE A 66 -15.75 -8.14 -3.76
CA ILE A 66 -15.14 -7.68 -2.51
C ILE A 66 -14.03 -6.68 -2.84
N THR A 67 -14.13 -5.47 -2.28
CA THR A 67 -13.08 -4.45 -2.46
C THR A 67 -11.78 -4.87 -1.76
N PRO A 68 -10.60 -4.40 -2.24
CA PRO A 68 -9.32 -4.68 -1.58
C PRO A 68 -9.29 -4.31 -0.09
N MET A 69 -9.97 -3.22 0.28
CA MET A 69 -10.12 -2.81 1.67
C MET A 69 -10.94 -3.81 2.49
N GLN A 70 -12.09 -4.27 1.97
CA GLN A 70 -12.93 -5.24 2.65
C GLN A 70 -12.21 -6.57 2.85
N SER A 71 -11.44 -7.04 1.86
CA SER A 71 -10.67 -8.28 2.00
C SER A 71 -9.54 -8.14 3.02
N ALA A 72 -8.84 -7.01 3.04
CA ALA A 72 -7.79 -6.72 4.02
C ALA A 72 -8.35 -6.64 5.46
N LEU A 73 -9.51 -5.99 5.65
CA LEU A 73 -10.19 -5.93 6.93
C LEU A 73 -10.70 -7.30 7.39
N LEU A 74 -11.29 -8.09 6.50
CA LEU A 74 -11.73 -9.44 6.81
C LEU A 74 -10.55 -10.30 7.27
N LEU A 75 -9.43 -10.24 6.56
CA LEU A 75 -8.20 -10.93 6.95
C LEU A 75 -7.74 -10.46 8.34
N PHE A 76 -7.75 -9.16 8.61
CA PHE A 76 -7.36 -8.61 9.91
C PHE A 76 -8.24 -9.12 11.05
N VAL A 77 -9.56 -9.13 10.87
CA VAL A 77 -10.50 -9.66 11.86
C VAL A 77 -10.21 -11.14 12.16
N LEU A 78 -10.01 -11.95 11.12
CA LEU A 78 -9.70 -13.38 11.28
C LEU A 78 -8.36 -13.60 12.01
N VAL A 79 -7.33 -12.86 11.63
CA VAL A 79 -5.99 -12.95 12.24
C VAL A 79 -6.02 -12.49 13.70
N ALA A 80 -6.73 -11.40 14.00
CA ALA A 80 -6.89 -10.89 15.35
C ALA A 80 -7.66 -11.89 16.23
N ALA A 81 -8.79 -12.42 15.75
CA ALA A 81 -9.59 -13.42 16.48
C ALA A 81 -8.78 -14.69 16.77
N ALA A 82 -8.09 -15.23 15.76
CA ALA A 82 -7.22 -16.39 15.92
C ALA A 82 -6.11 -16.08 16.93
N THR A 83 -5.50 -14.90 16.86
CA THR A 83 -4.42 -14.49 17.76
C THR A 83 -4.89 -14.38 19.22
N ILE A 84 -6.05 -13.77 19.46
CA ILE A 84 -6.65 -13.69 20.81
C ILE A 84 -6.91 -15.08 21.36
N TYR A 85 -7.49 -15.97 20.54
CA TYR A 85 -7.72 -17.36 20.91
C TYR A 85 -6.40 -18.09 21.25
N GLY A 86 -5.37 -17.91 20.43
CA GLY A 86 -4.03 -18.48 20.64
C GLY A 86 -3.39 -18.01 21.95
N ILE A 87 -3.47 -16.72 22.26
CA ILE A 87 -2.96 -16.15 23.52
C ILE A 87 -3.72 -16.72 24.72
N ARG A 88 -5.05 -16.77 24.67
CA ARG A 88 -5.88 -17.32 25.76
C ARG A 88 -5.57 -18.78 26.04
N ARG A 89 -5.31 -19.58 25.00
CA ARG A 89 -4.92 -21.00 25.12
C ARG A 89 -3.42 -21.20 25.34
N GLY A 90 -2.62 -20.13 25.39
CA GLY A 90 -1.16 -20.20 25.50
C GLY A 90 -0.50 -21.00 24.36
N LYS A 91 -1.09 -21.02 23.17
CA LYS A 91 -0.58 -21.73 21.98
C LYS A 91 0.01 -20.75 20.98
N THR A 92 1.18 -21.09 20.45
CA THR A 92 1.83 -20.35 19.36
C THR A 92 1.25 -20.78 18.01
N LEU A 93 0.61 -19.86 17.29
CA LEU A 93 0.02 -20.10 15.96
C LEU A 93 1.07 -19.97 14.84
N TRP A 94 2.12 -20.79 14.93
CA TRP A 94 3.29 -20.72 14.04
C TRP A 94 2.95 -20.94 12.56
N GLY A 95 1.91 -21.73 12.23
CA GLY A 95 1.48 -21.94 10.85
C GLY A 95 0.84 -20.69 10.22
N LEU A 96 0.11 -19.92 11.02
CA LEU A 96 -0.45 -18.64 10.57
C LEU A 96 0.66 -17.60 10.38
N ASP A 97 1.68 -17.60 11.24
CA ASP A 97 2.88 -16.78 11.04
C ASP A 97 3.63 -17.17 9.76
N LEU A 98 3.77 -18.47 9.48
CA LEU A 98 4.42 -18.94 8.27
C LEU A 98 3.72 -18.38 7.02
N ILE A 99 2.40 -18.52 6.93
CA ILE A 99 1.63 -18.06 5.75
C ILE A 99 1.70 -16.54 5.61
N LEU A 100 1.43 -15.79 6.67
CA LEU A 100 1.41 -14.32 6.60
C LEU A 100 2.77 -13.73 6.23
N PHE A 101 3.84 -14.18 6.89
CA PHE A 101 5.19 -13.66 6.62
C PHE A 101 5.74 -14.17 5.28
N PHE A 102 5.33 -15.35 4.82
CA PHE A 102 5.64 -15.83 3.47
C PHE A 102 5.01 -14.95 2.39
N CYS A 103 3.69 -14.70 2.48
CA CYS A 103 2.99 -13.83 1.53
C CYS A 103 3.54 -12.39 1.56
N ALA A 104 3.75 -11.83 2.75
CA ALA A 104 4.35 -10.51 2.93
C ALA A 104 5.77 -10.42 2.36
N GLY A 105 6.54 -11.51 2.48
CA GLY A 105 7.88 -11.60 1.93
C GLY A 105 7.92 -11.72 0.41
N ILE A 106 7.01 -12.49 -0.20
CA ILE A 106 6.86 -12.52 -1.67
C ILE A 106 6.49 -11.13 -2.19
N ALA A 107 5.50 -10.48 -1.59
CA ALA A 107 5.13 -9.11 -1.93
C ALA A 107 6.35 -8.16 -1.80
N GLY A 108 7.11 -8.31 -0.72
CA GLY A 108 8.34 -7.54 -0.51
C GLY A 108 9.42 -7.80 -1.57
N CYS A 109 9.58 -9.03 -2.04
CA CYS A 109 10.50 -9.34 -3.15
C CYS A 109 10.06 -8.63 -4.44
N ILE A 110 8.76 -8.64 -4.76
CA ILE A 110 8.22 -7.97 -5.94
C ILE A 110 8.46 -6.45 -5.83
N LEU A 111 8.12 -5.85 -4.68
CA LEU A 111 8.32 -4.42 -4.45
C LEU A 111 9.80 -4.04 -4.47
N ALA A 112 10.68 -4.86 -3.90
CA ALA A 112 12.12 -4.58 -3.89
C ALA A 112 12.70 -4.71 -5.31
N PHE A 113 12.25 -5.69 -6.08
CA PHE A 113 12.62 -5.82 -7.49
C PHE A 113 12.22 -4.56 -8.28
N LEU A 114 10.97 -4.12 -8.12
CA LEU A 114 10.48 -2.91 -8.80
C LEU A 114 11.25 -1.66 -8.33
N ALA A 115 11.39 -1.45 -7.04
CA ALA A 115 11.99 -0.22 -6.51
C ALA A 115 13.50 -0.09 -6.77
N LEU A 116 14.24 -1.22 -6.82
CA LEU A 116 15.70 -1.22 -6.93
C LEU A 116 16.22 -1.54 -8.33
N PHE A 117 15.55 -2.41 -9.08
CA PHE A 117 16.03 -2.90 -10.38
C PHE A 117 15.22 -2.36 -11.56
N SER A 118 13.99 -1.87 -11.35
CA SER A 118 13.24 -1.26 -12.45
C SER A 118 13.81 0.10 -12.81
N GLN A 119 13.88 0.38 -14.11
CA GLN A 119 14.20 1.71 -14.62
C GLN A 119 13.01 2.67 -14.55
N HIS A 120 11.81 2.19 -14.20
CA HIS A 120 10.62 3.02 -14.17
C HIS A 120 10.67 3.98 -12.98
N PRO A 121 10.74 5.31 -13.18
CA PRO A 121 10.92 6.26 -12.08
C PRO A 121 9.73 6.28 -11.11
N ALA A 122 8.53 5.90 -11.55
CA ALA A 122 7.33 5.94 -10.73
C ALA A 122 7.25 4.85 -9.65
N VAL A 123 8.15 3.87 -9.62
CA VAL A 123 8.12 2.78 -8.63
C VAL A 123 9.15 2.94 -7.50
N SER A 124 9.95 4.02 -7.52
CA SER A 124 11.05 4.24 -6.58
C SER A 124 11.16 5.71 -6.12
N PRO A 125 11.38 5.99 -4.82
CA PRO A 125 11.40 5.04 -3.71
C PRO A 125 9.98 4.62 -3.29
N ASN A 126 9.83 3.38 -2.81
CA ASN A 126 8.57 2.81 -2.33
C ASN A 126 8.63 2.51 -0.83
N TYR A 127 7.92 3.30 -0.02
CA TYR A 127 7.88 3.21 1.44
C TYR A 127 7.11 1.98 1.95
N LEU A 128 6.35 1.27 1.10
CA LEU A 128 5.71 0.01 1.49
C LEU A 128 6.74 -1.09 1.79
N LEU A 129 8.00 -0.91 1.38
CA LEU A 129 9.10 -1.80 1.76
C LEU A 129 9.32 -1.87 3.29
N PHE A 130 8.89 -0.88 4.07
CA PHE A 130 8.93 -0.98 5.54
C PHE A 130 7.97 -2.03 6.09
N VAL A 131 6.86 -2.30 5.39
CA VAL A 131 5.85 -3.30 5.78
C VAL A 131 6.15 -4.63 5.09
N PHE A 132 6.37 -4.60 3.78
CA PHE A 132 6.62 -5.76 2.93
C PHE A 132 8.05 -5.72 2.42
N HIS A 133 8.95 -6.48 3.03
CA HIS A 133 10.34 -6.56 2.59
C HIS A 133 10.79 -8.02 2.37
N PRO A 134 11.77 -8.24 1.48
CA PRO A 134 12.31 -9.57 1.19
C PRO A 134 12.94 -10.25 2.42
N LEU A 135 13.33 -9.48 3.44
CA LEU A 135 13.83 -10.02 4.71
C LEU A 135 12.81 -10.91 5.43
N HIS A 136 11.52 -10.79 5.15
CA HIS A 136 10.50 -11.70 5.69
C HIS A 136 10.73 -13.13 5.23
N LEU A 137 11.09 -13.35 3.96
CA LEU A 137 11.42 -14.69 3.46
C LEU A 137 12.77 -15.17 3.97
N PHE A 138 13.78 -14.30 3.96
CA PHE A 138 15.13 -14.66 4.36
C PHE A 138 15.20 -15.09 5.84
N CYS A 139 14.53 -14.36 6.72
CA CYS A 139 14.49 -14.64 8.16
C CYS A 139 13.44 -15.70 8.55
N LEU A 140 12.55 -16.10 7.62
CA LEU A 140 11.38 -16.93 7.90
C LEU A 140 11.73 -18.24 8.65
N PRO A 141 12.69 -19.07 8.18
CA PRO A 141 12.93 -20.37 8.81
C PRO A 141 13.44 -20.24 10.25
N TRP A 142 14.35 -19.28 10.48
CA TRP A 142 14.92 -19.02 11.81
C TRP A 142 13.88 -18.44 12.77
N MET A 143 13.09 -17.49 12.28
CA MET A 143 12.00 -16.87 13.00
C MET A 143 10.97 -17.89 13.46
N ILE A 144 10.49 -18.77 12.56
CA ILE A 144 9.50 -19.81 12.88
C ILE A 144 10.06 -20.84 13.86
N ASN A 145 11.33 -21.25 13.71
CA ASN A 145 11.97 -22.18 14.65
C ASN A 145 11.98 -21.60 16.07
N LYS A 146 12.31 -20.30 16.21
CA LYS A 146 12.26 -19.61 17.51
C LYS A 146 10.84 -19.48 18.07
N VAL A 147 9.86 -19.16 17.23
CA VAL A 147 8.44 -19.09 17.63
C VAL A 147 7.97 -20.46 18.12
N ARG A 148 8.28 -21.54 17.41
CA ARG A 148 7.94 -22.92 17.79
C ARG A 148 8.55 -23.32 19.14
N LYS A 149 9.81 -22.93 19.39
CA LYS A 149 10.52 -23.16 20.67
C LYS A 149 10.12 -22.17 21.78
N ARG A 150 9.24 -21.20 21.49
CA ARG A 150 8.86 -20.09 22.38
C ARG A 150 10.07 -19.33 22.92
N GLN A 151 11.01 -19.02 22.04
CA GLN A 151 12.22 -18.26 22.33
C GLN A 151 12.10 -16.83 21.80
N LYS A 152 12.85 -15.91 22.43
CA LYS A 152 12.91 -14.52 21.99
C LYS A 152 13.52 -14.43 20.59
N SER A 153 12.72 -13.95 19.64
CA SER A 153 13.16 -13.64 18.28
C SER A 153 13.44 -12.14 18.18
N TRP A 154 14.70 -11.78 17.91
CA TRP A 154 15.09 -10.40 17.64
C TRP A 154 14.32 -9.83 16.46
N TYR A 155 14.15 -10.65 15.42
CA TYR A 155 13.38 -10.29 14.23
C TYR A 155 11.94 -9.85 14.56
N MET A 156 11.22 -10.61 15.39
CA MET A 156 9.85 -10.27 15.79
C MET A 156 9.78 -8.95 16.58
N ARG A 157 10.79 -8.67 17.40
CA ARG A 157 10.90 -7.41 18.14
C ARG A 157 11.15 -6.23 17.20
N THR A 158 12.10 -6.38 16.29
CA THR A 158 12.42 -5.36 15.28
C THR A 158 11.23 -5.10 14.37
N ASN A 159 10.58 -6.16 13.86
CA ASN A 159 9.39 -6.04 13.01
C ASN A 159 8.23 -5.33 13.74
N CYS A 160 7.99 -5.67 15.01
CA CYS A 160 6.99 -4.98 15.82
C CYS A 160 7.30 -3.47 15.95
N ALA A 161 8.57 -3.11 16.21
CA ALA A 161 8.99 -1.73 16.33
C ALA A 161 8.86 -0.96 15.00
N VAL A 162 9.31 -1.55 13.89
CA VAL A 162 9.22 -0.95 12.55
C VAL A 162 7.77 -0.72 12.14
N LEU A 163 6.90 -1.72 12.31
CA LEU A 163 5.48 -1.60 11.94
C LEU A 163 4.75 -0.56 12.81
N THR A 164 5.08 -0.50 14.10
CA THR A 164 4.51 0.52 15.00
C THR A 164 4.94 1.92 14.56
N LEU A 165 6.23 2.11 14.28
CA LEU A 165 6.76 3.39 13.82
C LEU A 165 6.15 3.80 12.48
N PHE A 166 6.03 2.86 11.55
CA PHE A 166 5.42 3.09 10.25
C PHE A 166 3.96 3.56 10.37
N ILE A 167 3.16 2.93 11.24
CA ILE A 167 1.76 3.33 11.47
C ILE A 167 1.70 4.71 12.14
N LEU A 168 2.55 4.99 13.13
CA LEU A 168 2.58 6.29 13.81
C LEU A 168 3.01 7.44 12.89
N LEU A 169 4.00 7.19 12.03
CA LEU A 169 4.53 8.18 11.09
C LEU A 169 3.75 8.20 9.77
N TRP A 170 2.66 7.44 9.63
CA TRP A 170 1.92 7.30 8.38
C TRP A 170 1.55 8.64 7.74
N ALA A 171 1.11 9.61 8.55
CA ALA A 171 0.72 10.95 8.08
C ALA A 171 1.90 11.82 7.58
N ILE A 172 3.14 11.46 7.94
CA ILE A 172 4.36 12.21 7.62
C ILE A 172 5.07 11.60 6.39
N ILE A 173 4.77 10.34 6.04
CA ILE A 173 5.40 9.66 4.91
C ILE A 173 5.02 10.38 3.60
N PRO A 174 6.00 10.79 2.76
CA PRO A 174 5.74 11.50 1.51
C PRO A 174 5.33 10.53 0.39
N GLN A 175 4.34 9.67 0.65
CA GLN A 175 3.75 8.75 -0.31
C GLN A 175 2.28 8.53 0.03
N ARG A 176 1.41 8.54 -0.98
CA ARG A 176 -0.01 8.20 -0.86
C ARG A 176 -0.16 6.68 -0.83
N ILE A 177 -0.10 6.13 0.36
CA ILE A 177 -0.27 4.69 0.58
C ILE A 177 -1.77 4.37 0.69
N ASP A 178 -2.21 3.33 -0.01
CA ASP A 178 -3.58 2.81 0.06
C ASP A 178 -3.93 2.42 1.51
N LEU A 179 -5.09 2.88 1.98
CA LEU A 179 -5.62 2.58 3.31
C LEU A 179 -5.77 1.07 3.55
N ALA A 180 -5.96 0.25 2.51
CA ALA A 180 -6.02 -1.21 2.62
C ALA A 180 -4.71 -1.84 3.13
N VAL A 181 -3.58 -1.12 3.08
CA VAL A 181 -2.30 -1.59 3.63
C VAL A 181 -2.29 -1.55 5.15
N LEU A 182 -3.07 -0.67 5.79
CA LEU A 182 -3.12 -0.56 7.25
C LEU A 182 -3.60 -1.86 7.92
N PRO A 183 -4.73 -2.48 7.53
CA PRO A 183 -5.14 -3.78 8.08
C PRO A 183 -4.09 -4.87 7.90
N LEU A 184 -3.37 -4.88 6.77
CA LEU A 184 -2.30 -5.86 6.50
C LEU A 184 -1.09 -5.64 7.42
N ALA A 185 -0.65 -4.39 7.60
CA ALA A 185 0.41 -4.03 8.53
C ALA A 185 0.01 -4.40 9.97
N LEU A 186 -1.24 -4.16 10.35
CA LEU A 186 -1.79 -4.54 11.65
C LEU A 186 -1.82 -6.07 11.84
N CYS A 187 -2.10 -6.87 10.81
CA CYS A 187 -1.99 -8.33 10.90
C CYS A 187 -0.58 -8.75 11.32
N LEU A 188 0.44 -8.25 10.62
CA LEU A 188 1.84 -8.57 10.92
C LEU A 188 2.24 -8.06 12.32
N LEU A 189 1.79 -6.87 12.70
CA LEU A 189 2.06 -6.28 14.01
C LEU A 189 1.46 -7.12 15.14
N VAL A 190 0.17 -7.48 15.05
CA VAL A 190 -0.55 -8.27 16.05
C VAL A 190 0.11 -9.64 16.21
N ARG A 191 0.54 -10.28 15.13
CA ARG A 191 1.28 -11.55 15.17
C ARG A 191 2.65 -11.40 15.81
N SER A 192 3.42 -10.37 15.46
CA SER A 192 4.70 -10.09 16.09
C SER A 192 4.56 -9.82 17.59
N ALA A 193 3.62 -8.97 17.98
CA ALA A 193 3.35 -8.65 19.38
C ALA A 193 2.87 -9.88 20.19
N SER A 194 1.97 -10.68 19.63
CA SER A 194 1.48 -11.92 20.26
C SER A 194 2.61 -12.90 20.57
N ASN A 195 3.52 -13.10 19.62
CA ASN A 195 4.67 -13.98 19.83
C ASN A 195 5.60 -13.44 20.93
N LEU A 196 5.80 -12.12 21.02
CA LEU A 196 6.57 -11.52 22.11
C LEU A 196 5.89 -11.73 23.47
N ILE A 197 4.58 -11.48 23.58
CA ILE A 197 3.81 -11.69 24.82
C ILE A 197 3.89 -13.15 25.27
N LEU A 198 3.71 -14.11 24.36
CA LEU A 198 3.79 -15.55 24.67
C LEU A 198 5.19 -15.98 25.13
N THR A 199 6.26 -15.34 24.64
CA THR A 199 7.62 -15.60 25.12
C THR A 199 7.88 -15.03 26.51
N LEU A 200 7.23 -13.93 26.89
CA LEU A 200 7.34 -13.33 28.22
C LEU A 200 6.62 -14.19 29.27
N LYS A 201 5.45 -14.73 28.96
CA LYS A 201 4.65 -15.57 29.88
C LYS A 201 5.27 -16.94 30.22
N LYS A 202 6.28 -17.39 29.47
CA LYS A 202 7.01 -18.64 29.74
C LYS A 202 7.99 -18.52 30.92
N ARG A 203 8.34 -17.28 31.29
CA ARG A 203 9.28 -16.96 32.36
C ARG A 203 8.55 -16.81 33.68
#